data_AF-A0AAD3MZ14-F1
#
_entry.id   AF-A0AAD3MZ14-F1
#
_cell.length_a   1.000
_cell.length_b   1.000
_cell.length_c   1.000
_cell.angle_alpha   90.00
_cell.angle_beta   90.00
_cell.angle_gamma   90.00
#
_symmetry.space_group_name_H-M   'P 1'
#
loop_
_entity.id
_entity.type
_entity.pdbx_description
1 polymer ?
#
loop_
_entity_poly.entity_id
_entity_poly.type
_entity_poly.pdbx_seq_one_letter_code
_entity_poly.pdbx_strand_id
1 'polypeptide(L)'
;MLHWPGVRILRRNELDAFLAQALSPKLYEPDYLQELKIDNLDPRGVQLAALFMSGVDMALFANDACGQPIPWEHCCPWMYFDGKLLQNKLIMANRERAQLIDLCDGQ
;
A
#
# COMPACT_ATOMS: atom_id res chain seq x y z
N MET A 1 5.71 -12.06 26.08
CA MET A 1 5.23 -11.17 25.00
C MET A 1 6.30 -10.13 24.74
N LEU A 2 6.80 -10.03 23.52
CA LEU A 2 7.70 -8.94 23.13
C LEU A 2 6.89 -7.63 23.20
N HIS A 3 7.13 -6.80 24.21
CA HIS A 3 6.46 -5.50 24.29
C HIS A 3 7.19 -4.57 23.32
N TRP A 4 6.63 -4.36 22.12
CA TRP A 4 7.19 -3.42 21.17
C TRP A 4 7.15 -2.03 21.81
N PRO A 5 8.29 -1.36 22.02
CA PRO A 5 8.33 -0.06 22.71
C PRO A 5 7.80 1.08 21.83
N GLY A 6 7.19 0.76 20.69
CA GLY A 6 7.32 1.54 19.46
C GLY A 6 6.37 2.72 19.32
N VAL A 7 6.99 3.83 18.92
CA VAL A 7 6.32 4.98 18.32
C VAL A 7 5.45 4.53 17.14
N ARG A 8 4.25 5.09 17.04
CA ARG A 8 3.34 4.83 15.91
C ARG A 8 3.98 5.34 14.61
N ILE A 9 4.37 4.42 13.72
CA ILE A 9 5.01 4.74 12.42
C ILE A 9 3.99 5.31 11.43
N LEU A 10 2.82 4.67 11.31
CA LEU A 10 1.73 5.05 10.41
C LEU A 10 0.73 5.98 11.10
N ARG A 11 0.41 7.10 10.46
CA ARG A 11 -0.75 7.92 10.82
C ARG A 11 -2.04 7.25 10.33
N ARG A 12 -3.19 7.69 10.85
CA ARG A 12 -4.48 7.07 10.54
C ARG A 12 -4.81 7.12 9.05
N ASN A 13 -4.72 8.30 8.46
CA ASN A 13 -4.86 8.57 7.03
C ASN A 13 -3.89 7.77 6.15
N GLU A 14 -2.66 7.54 6.60
CA GLU A 14 -1.69 6.71 5.87
C GLU A 14 -2.12 5.25 5.87
N LEU A 15 -2.57 4.74 7.02
CA LEU A 15 -3.12 3.40 7.13
C LEU A 15 -4.37 3.23 6.25
N ASP A 16 -5.29 4.18 6.29
CA ASP A 16 -6.49 4.17 5.46
C ASP A 16 -6.14 4.18 3.97
N ALA A 17 -5.15 5.00 3.55
CA ALA A 17 -4.67 5.01 2.17
C ALA A 17 -4.02 3.69 1.74
N PHE A 18 -3.23 3.03 2.59
CA PHE A 18 -2.66 1.72 2.31
C PHE A 18 -3.74 0.65 2.11
N LEU A 19 -4.74 0.61 2.99
CA LEU A 19 -5.83 -0.36 2.92
C LEU A 19 -6.72 -0.10 1.71
N ALA A 20 -7.06 1.16 1.45
CA ALA A 20 -7.85 1.55 0.29
C ALA A 20 -7.16 1.21 -1.04
N GLN A 21 -5.85 1.44 -1.14
CA GLN A 21 -5.02 0.99 -2.26
C GLN A 21 -5.12 -0.53 -2.46
N ALA A 22 -4.90 -1.31 -1.40
CA ALA A 22 -4.82 -2.76 -1.50
C ALA A 22 -6.13 -3.43 -1.90
N LEU A 23 -7.26 -2.77 -1.65
CA LEU A 23 -8.60 -3.28 -1.96
C LEU A 23 -9.23 -2.62 -3.19
N SER A 24 -8.58 -1.62 -3.78
CA SER A 24 -9.12 -0.89 -4.92
C SER A 24 -9.19 -1.80 -6.16
N PRO A 25 -10.33 -1.87 -6.86
CA PRO A 25 -10.43 -2.57 -8.14
C PRO A 25 -9.46 -2.03 -9.18
N LYS A 26 -9.12 -0.73 -9.08
CA LYS A 26 -8.19 -0.04 -9.97
C LYS A 26 -6.79 -0.64 -9.95
N LEU A 27 -6.45 -1.40 -8.91
CA LEU A 27 -5.19 -2.15 -8.86
C LEU A 27 -5.08 -3.18 -9.99
N TYR A 28 -6.22 -3.68 -10.47
CA TYR A 28 -6.30 -4.66 -11.56
C TYR A 28 -6.54 -4.01 -12.93
N GLU A 29 -6.45 -2.68 -13.03
CA GLU A 29 -6.64 -1.90 -14.26
C GLU A 29 -5.29 -1.33 -14.74
N PRO A 30 -4.47 -2.11 -15.47
CA PRO A 30 -3.12 -1.69 -15.85
C PRO A 30 -3.10 -0.44 -16.71
N ASP A 31 -4.06 -0.26 -17.62
CA ASP A 31 -4.18 0.93 -18.47
C ASP A 31 -4.46 2.18 -17.63
N TYR A 32 -5.34 2.08 -16.63
CA TYR A 32 -5.60 3.16 -15.69
C TYR A 32 -4.35 3.51 -14.89
N LEU A 33 -3.68 2.50 -14.31
CA LEU A 33 -2.47 2.72 -13.53
C LEU A 33 -1.37 3.34 -14.38
N GLN A 34 -1.19 2.91 -15.62
CA GLN A 34 -0.20 3.47 -16.54
C GLN A 34 -0.43 4.97 -16.75
N GLU A 35 -1.67 5.37 -17.04
CA GLU A 35 -2.06 6.76 -17.32
C GLU A 35 -2.23 7.63 -16.06
N LEU A 36 -2.28 7.02 -14.87
CA LEU A 36 -2.39 7.73 -13.61
C LEU A 36 -1.18 8.67 -13.38
N LYS A 37 -1.44 9.98 -13.47
CA LYS A 37 -0.45 11.03 -13.22
C LYS A 37 -0.50 11.48 -11.77
N ILE A 38 0.67 11.56 -11.15
CA ILE A 38 0.83 12.08 -9.80
C ILE A 38 1.58 13.41 -9.90
N ASP A 39 0.86 14.52 -9.77
CA ASP A 39 1.42 15.86 -9.96
C ASP A 39 2.54 16.19 -8.97
N ASN A 40 2.38 15.75 -7.72
CA ASN A 40 3.33 16.03 -6.64
C ASN A 40 3.42 14.83 -5.69
N LEU A 41 4.49 14.05 -5.84
CA LEU A 41 4.82 12.93 -4.96
C LEU A 41 4.98 13.40 -3.50
N ASP A 42 4.36 12.67 -2.57
CA ASP A 42 4.59 12.83 -1.15
C ASP A 42 5.86 12.05 -0.74
N PRO A 43 6.95 12.72 -0.29
CA PRO A 43 8.16 12.04 0.16
C PRO A 43 7.91 11.03 1.28
N ARG A 44 6.94 11.31 2.16
CA ARG A 44 6.56 10.37 3.22
C ARG A 44 5.88 9.14 2.63
N GLY A 45 5.04 9.30 1.61
CA GLY A 45 4.45 8.19 0.87
C GLY A 45 5.50 7.30 0.23
N VAL A 46 6.57 7.89 -0.34
CA VAL A 46 7.69 7.13 -0.93
C VAL A 46 8.45 6.35 0.14
N GLN A 47 8.75 6.97 1.28
CA GLN A 47 9.44 6.32 2.40
C GLN A 47 8.63 5.15 2.99
N LEU A 48 7.31 5.35 3.15
CA LEU A 48 6.42 4.31 3.65
C LEU A 48 6.27 3.16 2.66
N ALA A 49 6.17 3.46 1.36
CA ALA A 49 6.16 2.44 0.31
C ALA A 49 7.44 1.62 0.30
N ALA A 50 8.61 2.26 0.42
CA ALA A 50 9.89 1.57 0.49
C ALA A 50 9.98 0.65 1.73
N LEU A 51 9.53 1.13 2.89
CA LEU A 51 9.46 0.34 4.11
C LEU A 51 8.51 -0.86 3.97
N PHE A 52 7.34 -0.66 3.35
CA PHE A 52 6.37 -1.72 3.09
C PHE A 52 6.96 -2.79 2.17
N MET A 53 7.57 -2.40 1.04
CA MET A 53 8.19 -3.34 0.10
C MET A 53 9.35 -4.10 0.75
N SER A 54 10.13 -3.44 1.61
CA SER A 54 11.17 -4.13 2.40
C SER A 54 10.56 -5.20 3.30
N GLY A 55 9.39 -4.94 3.89
CA GLY A 55 8.64 -5.94 4.66
C GLY A 55 8.12 -7.10 3.80
N VAL A 56 7.62 -6.81 2.59
CA VAL A 56 7.18 -7.83 1.61
C VAL A 56 8.35 -8.73 1.23
N ASP A 57 9.52 -8.17 0.91
CA ASP A 57 10.72 -8.94 0.57
C ASP A 57 11.14 -9.86 1.72
N MET A 58 11.08 -9.37 2.97
CA MET A 58 11.37 -10.21 4.14
C MET A 58 10.33 -11.31 4.36
N ALA A 59 9.06 -11.03 4.10
CA ALA A 59 8.00 -12.03 4.20
C ALA A 59 8.14 -13.13 3.13
N LEU A 60 8.48 -12.74 1.90
CA LEU A 60 8.81 -13.64 0.80
C LEU A 60 10.01 -14.52 1.14
N PHE A 61 11.09 -13.92 1.65
CA PHE A 61 12.27 -14.67 2.10
C PHE A 61 11.92 -15.71 3.17
N ALA A 62 11.09 -15.33 4.15
CA ALA A 62 10.62 -16.26 5.18
C ALA A 62 9.75 -17.38 4.59
N ASN A 63 8.90 -17.08 3.60
CA ASN A 63 8.10 -18.09 2.89
C ASN A 63 9.01 -19.11 2.18
N ASP A 64 10.00 -18.63 1.42
CA ASP A 64 10.96 -19.48 0.70
C ASP A 64 11.79 -20.35 1.65
N ALA A 65 12.28 -19.78 2.75
CA ALA A 65 13.02 -20.51 3.78
C ALA A 65 12.18 -21.62 4.45
N CYS A 66 10.86 -21.48 4.46
CA CYS A 66 9.92 -22.47 4.99
C CYS A 66 9.43 -23.50 3.96
N GLY A 67 10.01 -23.52 2.75
CA GLY A 67 9.59 -24.44 1.68
C GLY A 67 8.31 -24.00 0.95
N GLN A 68 8.05 -22.69 0.92
CA GLN A 68 6.94 -22.06 0.18
C GLN A 68 5.53 -22.54 0.59
N PRO A 69 5.15 -22.46 1.88
CA PRO A 69 3.81 -22.84 2.34
C PRO A 69 2.70 -21.89 1.83
N ILE A 70 3.03 -20.64 1.48
CA ILE A 70 2.08 -19.69 0.90
C ILE A 70 2.21 -19.73 -0.64
N PRO A 71 1.10 -19.92 -1.37
CA PRO A 71 1.08 -19.88 -2.82
C PRO A 71 1.57 -18.55 -3.40
N TRP A 72 2.28 -18.62 -4.54
CA TRP A 72 2.89 -17.48 -5.20
C TRP A 72 1.89 -16.36 -5.50
N GLU A 73 0.69 -16.72 -5.95
CA GLU A 73 -0.42 -15.79 -6.25
C GLU A 73 -0.85 -14.91 -5.06
N HIS A 74 -0.52 -15.32 -3.83
CA HIS A 74 -0.82 -14.56 -2.61
C HIS A 74 0.39 -13.78 -2.09
N CYS A 75 1.60 -14.03 -2.62
CA CYS A 75 2.82 -13.34 -2.22
C CYS A 75 3.22 -12.21 -3.16
N CYS A 76 2.68 -12.21 -4.38
CA CYS A 76 3.01 -11.25 -5.42
C CYS A 76 2.57 -9.82 -5.04
N PRO A 77 3.49 -8.85 -4.88
CA PRO A 77 3.14 -7.51 -4.43
C PRO A 77 2.17 -6.77 -5.35
N TRP A 78 2.21 -7.03 -6.66
CA TRP A 78 1.30 -6.41 -7.63
C TRP A 78 -0.17 -6.80 -7.43
N MET A 79 -0.46 -7.83 -6.63
CA MET A 79 -1.84 -8.22 -6.29
C MET A 79 -2.46 -7.35 -5.19
N TYR A 80 -1.65 -6.58 -4.45
CA TYR A 80 -2.13 -5.76 -3.34
C TYR A 80 -1.45 -4.39 -3.23
N PHE A 81 -0.50 -4.07 -4.11
CA PHE A 81 0.27 -2.83 -4.01
C PHE A 81 0.66 -2.24 -5.38
N ASP A 82 0.32 -0.97 -5.58
CA ASP A 82 0.86 -0.11 -6.62
C ASP A 82 1.28 1.25 -6.01
N GLY A 83 2.46 1.73 -6.38
CA GLY A 83 3.02 2.95 -5.80
C GLY A 83 2.32 4.24 -6.26
N LYS A 84 1.81 4.30 -7.50
CA LYS A 84 1.09 5.46 -8.02
C LYS A 84 -0.30 5.54 -7.39
N LEU A 85 -0.97 4.41 -7.26
CA LEU A 85 -2.28 4.35 -6.64
C LEU A 85 -2.19 4.62 -5.12
N LEU A 86 -1.16 4.15 -4.41
CA LEU A 86 -0.90 4.60 -3.03
C LEU A 86 -0.74 6.13 -2.94
N GLN A 87 0.06 6.73 -3.82
CA GLN A 87 0.28 8.19 -3.83
C GLN A 87 -1.02 8.95 -4.10
N ASN A 88 -1.85 8.47 -5.01
CA ASN A 88 -3.17 9.04 -5.27
C ASN A 88 -4.06 8.98 -4.01
N LYS A 89 -4.17 7.83 -3.33
CA LYS A 89 -4.95 7.69 -2.09
C LYS A 89 -4.41 8.56 -0.95
N LEU A 90 -3.08 8.69 -0.83
CA LEU A 90 -2.46 9.58 0.16
C LEU A 90 -2.77 11.05 -0.11
N ILE A 91 -2.77 11.49 -1.37
CA ILE A 91 -3.14 12.86 -1.74
C ILE A 91 -4.60 13.14 -1.38
N MET A 92 -5.51 12.23 -1.72
CA MET A 92 -6.93 12.32 -1.36
C MET A 92 -7.11 12.39 0.17
N ALA A 93 -6.41 11.55 0.92
CA ALA A 93 -6.51 11.49 2.37
C ALA A 93 -5.90 12.74 3.07
N ASN A 94 -4.76 13.24 2.57
CA ASN A 94 -3.99 14.30 3.23
C ASN A 94 -4.41 15.70 2.80
N ARG A 95 -4.50 15.93 1.49
CA ARG A 95 -4.71 17.27 0.91
C ARG A 95 -6.19 17.57 0.74
N GLU A 96 -6.93 16.61 0.20
CA GLU A 96 -8.35 16.79 -0.12
C GLU A 96 -9.26 16.46 1.08
N ARG A 97 -8.71 15.77 2.09
CA ARG A 97 -9.45 15.28 3.26
C ARG A 97 -10.70 14.48 2.86
N ALA A 98 -10.55 13.67 1.81
CA ALA A 98 -11.62 12.83 1.28
C ALA A 98 -12.17 11.90 2.38
N GLN A 99 -13.45 11.56 2.28
CA GLN A 99 -14.05 10.60 3.21
C GLN A 99 -13.51 9.20 2.92
N LEU A 100 -13.58 8.31 3.90
CA LEU A 100 -13.09 6.93 3.75
C LEU A 100 -13.79 6.20 2.59
N ILE A 101 -15.08 6.44 2.39
CA ILE A 101 -15.84 5.85 1.28
C ILE A 101 -15.28 6.26 -0.09
N ASP A 102 -14.83 7.51 -0.23
CA ASP A 102 -14.23 8.01 -1.47
C ASP A 102 -12.82 7.41 -1.67
N LEU A 103 -12.06 7.27 -0.58
CA LEU A 103 -10.78 6.54 -0.61
C LEU A 103 -10.97 5.10 -1.06
N CYS A 104 -12.07 4.46 -0.67
CA CYS A 104 -12.42 3.09 -1.06
C CYS A 104 -13.10 2.97 -2.43
N ASP A 105 -13.09 4.02 -3.26
CA ASP A 105 -13.75 4.04 -4.58
C ASP A 105 -15.26 3.73 -4.53
N GLY A 106 -15.92 4.08 -3.43
CA GLY A 106 -17.35 3.90 -3.22
C GLY A 106 -17.77 2.52 -2.68
N GLN A 107 -16.82 1.71 -2.20
CA GLN A 107 -17.06 0.39 -1.60
C GLN A 107 -17.26 0.44 -0.08
#